data_AF-A0A6M3LBP3-F1
#
_entry.id   AF-A0A6M3LBP3-F1
#
_cell.length_a   1.000
_cell.length_b   1.000
_cell.length_c   1.000
_cell.angle_alpha   90.00
_cell.angle_beta   90.00
_cell.angle_gamma   90.00
#
_symmetry.space_group_name_H-M   'P 1'
#
loop_
_entity.id
_entity.type
_entity.pdbx_description
1 polymer ?
#
loop_
_entity_poly.entity_id
_entity_poly.type
_entity_poly.pdbx_seq_one_letter_code
_entity_poly.pdbx_strand_id
1 'polypeptide(L)'
;MVEQTYFNKEMKFSKRIPARTETIYFNWCRKEFLIMSPEYRKARAKMLRPMDTCFWCKYKFKDGDIMALAQPKKGLNKMLCNKCADLLIQSA
;
A
#
# COMPACT_ATOMS: atom_id res chain seq x y z
N MET A 1 16.82 8.78 -18.70
CA MET A 1 15.71 8.03 -19.30
C MET A 1 15.61 6.73 -18.52
N VAL A 2 14.61 6.57 -17.65
CA VAL A 2 14.47 5.37 -16.81
C VAL A 2 13.42 4.49 -17.46
N GLU A 3 13.86 3.35 -17.98
CA GLU A 3 13.01 2.36 -18.63
C GLU A 3 11.96 1.86 -17.64
N GLN A 4 10.69 2.13 -17.95
CA GLN A 4 9.56 1.56 -17.21
C GLN A 4 9.28 0.18 -17.80
N THR A 5 9.89 -0.86 -17.23
CA THR A 5 9.53 -2.25 -17.54
C THR A 5 8.17 -2.56 -16.91
N TYR A 6 7.12 -2.56 -17.73
CA TYR A 6 5.77 -2.96 -17.32
C TYR A 6 5.70 -4.49 -17.21
N PHE A 7 5.72 -5.02 -15.98
CA PHE A 7 5.46 -6.43 -15.70
C PHE A 7 3.95 -6.71 -15.79
N ASN A 8 3.52 -7.35 -16.88
CA ASN A 8 2.16 -7.87 -17.09
C ASN A 8 1.93 -9.18 -16.30
N LYS A 9 2.06 -9.14 -14.98
CA LYS A 9 1.78 -10.30 -14.11
C LYS A 9 0.88 -9.88 -12.96
N GLU A 10 -0.27 -10.54 -12.81
CA GLU A 10 -1.29 -10.14 -11.84
C GLU A 10 -0.82 -10.41 -10.41
N MET A 11 -0.64 -9.34 -9.61
CA MET A 11 -0.19 -9.48 -8.23
C MET A 11 -1.37 -9.77 -7.29
N LYS A 12 -1.30 -10.89 -6.55
CA LYS A 12 -2.41 -11.37 -5.68
C LYS A 12 -2.08 -11.21 -4.20
N PHE A 13 -2.93 -10.53 -3.42
CA PHE A 13 -2.78 -10.45 -1.96
C PHE A 13 -3.93 -11.11 -1.21
N SER A 14 -3.62 -12.07 -0.33
CA SER A 14 -4.61 -12.84 0.44
C SER A 14 -4.28 -12.89 1.93
N LYS A 15 -5.31 -12.77 2.77
CA LYS A 15 -5.22 -12.96 4.22
C LYS A 15 -6.42 -13.79 4.66
N ARG A 16 -6.16 -14.83 5.46
CA ARG A 16 -7.22 -15.60 6.13
C ARG A 16 -7.70 -14.81 7.35
N ILE A 17 -8.96 -14.42 7.35
CA ILE A 17 -9.69 -13.93 8.52
C ILE A 17 -10.58 -15.10 8.95
N PRO A 18 -10.74 -15.41 10.25
CA PRO A 18 -11.46 -16.63 10.70
C PRO A 18 -12.86 -16.81 10.11
N ALA A 19 -13.49 -15.73 9.66
CA ALA A 19 -14.82 -15.73 9.03
C ALA A 19 -14.83 -15.60 7.49
N ARG A 20 -13.73 -15.18 6.82
CA ARG A 20 -13.65 -15.05 5.35
C ARG A 20 -12.22 -14.89 4.82
N THR A 21 -12.01 -15.25 3.55
CA THR A 21 -10.78 -14.91 2.82
C THR A 21 -11.03 -13.70 1.93
N GLU A 22 -10.33 -12.59 2.16
CA GLU A 22 -10.37 -11.44 1.27
C GLU A 22 -9.22 -11.53 0.26
N THR A 23 -9.56 -11.51 -1.04
CA THR A 23 -8.58 -11.43 -2.13
C THR A 23 -8.79 -10.11 -2.85
N ILE A 24 -7.77 -9.26 -2.86
CA ILE A 24 -7.77 -7.99 -3.58
C ILE A 24 -6.70 -8.06 -4.65
N TYR A 25 -7.08 -7.75 -5.88
CA TYR A 25 -6.18 -7.69 -7.03
C TYR A 25 -5.62 -6.29 -7.17
N PHE A 26 -4.32 -6.20 -7.42
CA PHE A 26 -3.61 -4.95 -7.64
C PHE A 26 -3.01 -4.93 -9.04
N ASN A 27 -3.04 -3.77 -9.69
CA ASN A 27 -2.40 -3.55 -10.98
C ASN A 27 -0.88 -3.37 -10.80
N TRP A 28 -0.50 -2.57 -9.81
CA TRP A 28 0.90 -2.29 -9.49
C TRP A 28 1.06 -1.91 -8.02
N CYS A 29 2.29 -2.05 -7.53
CA CYS A 29 2.73 -1.51 -6.26
C CYS A 29 4.07 -0.80 -6.43
N ARG A 30 4.17 0.43 -5.90
CA ARG A 30 5.40 1.20 -5.84
C ARG A 30 5.90 1.20 -4.40
N LYS A 31 7.00 0.48 -4.16
CA LYS A 31 7.75 0.54 -2.90
C LYS A 31 8.41 1.89 -2.73
N GLU A 32 8.70 2.22 -1.47
CA GLU A 32 9.46 3.43 -1.09
C GLU A 32 8.87 4.70 -1.71
N PHE A 33 7.54 4.78 -1.73
CA PHE A 33 6.83 5.88 -2.36
C PHE A 33 7.01 7.18 -1.58
N LEU A 34 6.86 7.11 -0.26
CA LEU A 34 6.95 8.29 0.60
C LEU A 34 7.31 7.89 2.04
N ILE A 35 8.10 8.71 2.71
CA ILE A 35 8.36 8.60 4.15
C ILE A 35 7.25 9.34 4.90
N MET A 36 6.69 8.71 5.93
CA MET A 36 5.76 9.36 6.83
C MET A 36 6.50 10.43 7.63
N SER A 37 6.32 11.70 7.27
CA SER A 37 6.88 12.83 8.00
C SER A 37 5.81 13.51 8.88
N PRO A 38 6.23 14.23 9.93
CA PRO A 38 5.32 15.04 10.74
C PRO A 38 4.51 16.05 9.91
N GLU A 39 5.15 16.66 8.89
CA GLU A 39 4.53 17.62 7.98
C GLU A 39 3.47 16.94 7.11
N TYR A 40 3.77 15.77 6.57
CA TYR A 40 2.82 14.99 5.79
C TYR A 40 1.61 14.58 6.63
N ARG A 41 1.85 14.10 7.87
CA ARG A 41 0.77 13.76 8.79
C ARG A 41 -0.09 14.99 9.12
N LYS A 42 0.53 16.14 9.40
CA LYS A 42 -0.16 17.40 9.70
C LYS A 42 -0.99 17.89 8.52
N ALA A 43 -0.45 17.86 7.30
CA ALA A 43 -1.15 18.26 6.08
C ALA A 43 -2.40 17.41 5.83
N ARG A 44 -2.36 16.13 6.20
CA ARG A 44 -3.47 15.19 5.98
C ARG A 44 -4.40 15.00 7.17
N ALA A 45 -4.10 15.59 8.33
CA ALA A 45 -4.87 15.40 9.56
C ALA A 45 -6.35 15.79 9.43
N LYS A 46 -6.66 16.79 8.58
CA LYS A 46 -8.03 17.28 8.34
C LYS A 46 -8.74 16.57 7.17
N MET A 47 -8.07 15.64 6.49
CA MET A 47 -8.65 14.91 5.36
C MET A 47 -9.54 13.79 5.88
N LEU A 48 -10.65 13.51 5.18
CA LEU A 48 -11.53 12.36 5.48
C LEU A 48 -10.76 11.02 5.52
N ARG A 49 -9.67 10.94 4.75
CA ARG A 49 -8.75 9.79 4.72
C ARG A 49 -7.33 10.29 4.96
N PRO A 50 -6.87 10.33 6.22
CA PRO A 50 -5.56 10.86 6.56
C PRO A 50 -4.40 10.02 6.02
N MET A 51 -4.67 8.76 5.63
CA MET A 51 -3.67 7.81 5.12
C MET A 51 -2.55 7.53 6.14
N ASP A 52 -2.92 7.47 7.41
CA ASP A 52 -2.04 7.23 8.56
C ASP A 52 -1.90 5.74 8.91
N THR A 53 -2.62 4.87 8.20
CA THR A 53 -2.67 3.43 8.47
C THR A 53 -2.49 2.62 7.19
N CYS A 54 -1.77 1.51 7.31
CA CYS A 54 -1.62 0.52 6.26
C CYS A 54 -3.00 -0.07 5.95
N PHE A 55 -3.38 -0.05 4.67
CA PHE A 55 -4.67 -0.55 4.22
C PHE A 55 -4.89 -2.03 4.56
N TRP A 56 -3.84 -2.85 4.51
CA TRP A 56 -3.93 -4.29 4.67
C TRP A 56 -3.84 -4.76 6.12
N CYS A 57 -2.71 -4.50 6.78
CA CYS A 57 -2.47 -4.96 8.15
C CYS A 57 -3.02 -4.01 9.22
N LYS A 58 -3.58 -2.86 8.83
CA LYS A 58 -4.09 -1.80 9.72
C LYS A 58 -3.03 -1.21 10.68
N TYR A 59 -1.76 -1.48 10.42
CA TYR A 59 -0.65 -0.87 11.14
C TYR A 59 -0.70 0.66 11.00
N LYS A 60 -0.60 1.38 12.12
CA LYS A 60 -0.53 2.84 12.13
C LYS A 60 0.91 3.30 11.90
N PHE A 61 1.12 4.08 10.84
CA PHE A 61 2.43 4.59 10.47
C PHE A 61 2.96 5.55 11.52
N LYS A 62 4.20 5.33 11.91
CA LYS A 62 5.02 6.21 12.74
C LYS A 62 5.82 7.17 11.86
N ASP A 63 6.34 8.23 12.48
CA ASP A 63 7.23 9.14 11.76
C ASP A 63 8.53 8.43 11.40
N GLY A 64 9.00 8.64 10.16
CA GLY A 64 10.12 7.93 9.58
C GLY A 64 9.75 6.61 8.87
N ASP A 65 8.50 6.13 9.00
CA ASP A 65 8.10 4.90 8.31
C ASP A 65 8.07 5.11 6.79
N ILE A 66 8.66 4.17 6.07
CA ILE A 66 8.58 4.12 4.62
C ILE A 66 7.24 3.50 4.22
N MET A 67 6.44 4.28 3.51
CA MET A 67 5.17 3.86 2.95
C MET A 67 5.30 3.47 1.48
N ALA A 68 4.50 2.51 1.08
CA ALA A 68 4.33 2.09 -0.30
C ALA A 68 2.92 2.46 -0.80
N LEU A 69 2.78 2.64 -2.11
CA LEU A 69 1.51 2.94 -2.76
C LEU A 69 1.13 1.79 -3.68
N ALA A 70 -0.09 1.27 -3.54
CA ALA A 70 -0.61 0.20 -4.40
C ALA A 70 -1.91 0.64 -5.08
N GLN A 71 -2.05 0.33 -6.37
CA GLN A 71 -3.29 0.56 -7.12
C GLN A 71 -4.11 -0.72 -7.19
N PRO A 72 -5.24 -0.82 -6.49
CA PRO A 72 -6.16 -1.94 -6.66
C PRO A 72 -6.84 -1.87 -8.05
N LYS A 73 -7.23 -3.02 -8.61
CA LYS A 73 -8.01 -3.09 -9.87
C LYS A 73 -9.30 -2.27 -9.82
N LYS A 74 -9.90 -2.13 -8.64
CA LYS A 74 -11.11 -1.34 -8.39
C LYS A 74 -10.89 -0.39 -7.22
N GLY A 75 -11.21 0.89 -7.42
CA GLY A 75 -11.19 1.92 -6.39
C GLY A 75 -9.91 2.74 -6.32
N LEU A 76 -9.77 3.51 -5.23
CA LEU A 76 -8.65 4.43 -5.03
C LEU A 76 -7.38 3.72 -4.54
N ASN A 77 -6.23 4.31 -4.86
CA ASN A 77 -4.92 3.86 -4.40
C ASN A 77 -4.88 3.71 -2.87
N LYS A 78 -4.13 2.70 -2.43
CA LYS A 78 -4.02 2.30 -1.03
C LYS A 78 -2.59 2.42 -0.56
N MET A 79 -2.42 2.98 0.65
CA MET A 79 -1.13 3.01 1.33
C MET A 79 -0.87 1.68 2.01
N LEU A 80 0.33 1.12 1.81
CA LEU A 80 0.80 -0.10 2.44
C LEU A 80 2.07 0.20 3.24
N CYS A 81 2.31 -0.56 4.31
CA CYS A 81 3.63 -0.58 4.93
C CYS A 81 4.59 -1.39 4.06
N ASN A 82 5.90 -1.16 4.25
CA ASN A 82 6.92 -1.82 3.45
C ASN A 82 6.78 -3.35 3.44
N LYS A 83 6.51 -3.96 4.61
CA LYS A 83 6.27 -5.40 4.76
C LYS A 83 5.09 -5.91 3.92
N CYS A 84 3.97 -5.18 3.89
CA CYS A 84 2.81 -5.58 3.09
C CYS A 84 3.04 -5.37 1.59
N ALA A 85 3.82 -4.35 1.21
CA ALA A 85 4.21 -4.14 -0.16
C ALA A 85 5.14 -5.25 -0.67
N ASP A 86 6.10 -5.68 0.15
CA ASP A 86 6.98 -6.81 -0.15
C ASP A 86 6.21 -8.09 -0.43
N LEU A 87 5.30 -8.44 0.48
CA LEU A 87 4.49 -9.64 0.33
C LEU A 87 3.58 -9.56 -0.92
N LEU A 88 3.08 -8.36 -1.26
CA LEU A 88 2.26 -8.15 -2.46
C LEU A 88 3.07 -8.27 -3.75
N ILE A 89 4.33 -7.81 -3.77
CA ILE A 89 5.20 -7.91 -4.94
C ILE A 89 5.72 -9.33 -5.12
N GLN A 90 6.06 -10.03 -4.03
CA GLN A 90 6.49 -11.43 -4.10
C GLN A 90 5.39 -12.39 -4.58
N SER A 91 4.12 -11.98 -4.46
CA SER A 91 2.97 -12.75 -4.91
C SER A 91 2.52 -12.39 -6.34
N ALA A 92 3.32 -11.61 -7.07
CA ALA A 92 3.18 -11.32 -8.50
C ALA A 92 3.85 -12.38 -9.37
#